data_AF-A0AAV0RNC3-F1
#
_entry.id   AF-A0AAV0RNC3-F1
#
_cell.length_a   1.000
_cell.length_b   1.000
_cell.length_c   1.000
_cell.angle_alpha   90.00
_cell.angle_beta   90.00
_cell.angle_gamma   90.00
#
_symmetry.space_group_name_H-M   'P 1'
#
loop_
_entity.id
_entity.type
_entity.pdbx_description
1 polymer ?
#
loop_
_entity_poly.entity_id
_entity_poly.type
_entity_poly.pdbx_seq_one_letter_code
_entity_poly.pdbx_strand_id
1 'polypeptide(L)' 'MHLTLATLLHGFDFVRPGSKPVDMTEGIGLTVPRATPLDVLLSPRLPPHLYG' A
#
# COMPACT_ATOMS: atom_id res chain seq x y z
N MET A 1 5.32 13.34 5.99
CA MET A 1 4.75 12.10 5.42
C MET A 1 4.37 12.20 3.93
N HIS A 2 4.26 13.38 3.33
CA HIS A 2 3.84 13.49 1.91
C HIS A 2 4.83 12.87 0.91
N LEU A 3 6.13 13.04 1.13
CA LEU A 3 7.17 12.49 0.25
C LEU A 3 7.16 10.96 0.26
N THR A 4 7.01 10.33 1.42
CA THR A 4 6.96 8.87 1.53
C THR A 4 5.84 8.28 0.68
N LEU A 5 4.62 8.84 0.77
CA LEU A 5 3.49 8.40 -0.04
C LEU A 5 3.72 8.66 -1.53
N ALA A 6 4.22 9.86 -1.89
CA ALA A 6 4.51 10.21 -3.27
C ALA A 6 5.53 9.26 -3.92
N THR A 7 6.62 8.95 -3.22
CA THR A 7 7.65 8.03 -3.70
C THR A 7 7.10 6.62 -3.91
N LEU A 8 6.28 6.13 -2.98
CA LEU A 8 5.65 4.82 -3.11
C LEU A 8 4.69 4.75 -4.30
N LEU A 9 3.79 5.74 -4.44
CA LEU A 9 2.82 5.80 -5.54
C LEU A 9 3.48 6.01 -6.91
N HIS A 10 4.60 6.73 -6.95
CA HIS A 10 5.35 6.95 -8.18
C HIS A 10 6.12 5.69 -8.60
N GLY A 11 6.81 5.05 -7.65
CA GLY A 11 7.76 3.97 -7.93
C GLY A 11 7.14 2.60 -8.14
N PHE A 12 5.93 2.32 -7.63
CA PHE A 12 5.38 0.97 -7.60
C PHE A 12 3.97 0.89 -8.17
N ASP A 13 3.67 -0.25 -8.77
CA ASP A 13 2.29 -0.70 -9.00
C ASP A 13 1.81 -1.49 -7.79
N PHE A 14 0.56 -1.25 -7.42
CA PHE A 14 -0.11 -1.83 -6.26
C PHE A 14 -1.17 -2.80 -6.74
N VAL A 15 -1.00 -4.08 -6.42
CA VAL A 15 -1.94 -5.14 -6.78
C VAL A 15 -2.48 -5.78 -5.51
N ARG A 16 -3.78 -6.06 -5.49
CA ARG A 16 -4.38 -6.77 -4.37
C ARG A 16 -4.04 -8.27 -4.45
N PRO A 17 -3.56 -8.90 -3.36
CA PRO A 17 -3.51 -10.34 -3.26
C PRO A 17 -4.94 -10.89 -3.13
N GLY A 18 -5.42 -11.56 -4.18
CA GLY A 18 -6.74 -12.19 -4.24
C GLY A 18 -7.86 -11.28 -4.73
N SER A 19 -9.09 -11.81 -4.75
CA SER A 19 -10.26 -11.18 -5.40
C SER A 19 -11.30 -10.59 -4.44
N LYS A 20 -11.14 -10.79 -3.12
CA LYS A 20 -12.08 -10.26 -2.14
C LYS A 20 -12.05 -8.72 -2.12
N PRO A 21 -13.08 -8.02 -1.62
CA PRO A 21 -13.02 -6.57 -1.38
C PRO A 21 -12.09 -6.23 -0.20
N VAL A 22 -11.56 -5.00 -0.14
CA VAL A 22 -10.74 -4.54 1.00
C VAL A 22 -11.69 -4.30 2.16
N ASP A 23 -11.40 -4.92 3.30
CA ASP A 23 -12.16 -4.66 4.51
C ASP A 23 -11.74 -3.28 5.06
N MET A 24 -12.69 -2.34 5.03
CA MET A 24 -12.50 -0.98 5.50
C MET A 24 -13.06 -0.78 6.92
N THR A 25 -13.51 -1.85 7.58
CA THR A 25 -14.00 -1.79 8.97
C THR A 25 -12.95 -1.17 9.87
N GLU A 26 -13.38 -0.30 10.78
CA GLU A 26 -12.49 0.36 11.72
C GLU A 26 -12.13 -0.59 12.87
N GLY A 27 -10.86 -0.55 13.26
CA GLY A 27 -10.33 -1.23 14.44
C GLY A 27 -10.40 -0.32 15.67
N ILE A 28 -10.11 -0.91 16.83
CA ILE A 28 -10.17 -0.20 18.11
C ILE A 28 -8.90 0.65 18.28
N GLY A 29 -9.05 1.95 18.51
CA GLY A 29 -7.94 2.84 18.85
C GLY A 29 -8.26 4.32 18.67
N LEU A 30 -7.39 5.18 19.20
CA LEU A 30 -7.53 6.65 19.08
C LEU A 30 -7.26 7.18 17.67
N THR A 31 -6.61 6.38 16.81
CA THR A 31 -6.10 6.79 15.49
C THR A 31 -6.87 6.18 14.31
N VAL A 32 -8.08 5.65 14.56
CA VAL A 32 -8.94 5.02 13.53
C VAL A 32 -8.18 4.00 12.67
N PRO A 33 -7.55 2.97 13.28
CA PRO A 33 -6.90 1.91 12.51
C PRO A 33 -7.95 1.14 11.69
N ARG A 34 -7.52 0.40 10.66
CA ARG A 34 -8.37 -0.62 10.04
C ARG A 34 -8.36 -1.89 10.89
N ALA A 35 -9.50 -2.57 10.98
CA ALA A 35 -9.67 -3.80 11.76
C ALA A 35 -8.78 -4.93 11.24
N THR A 36 -8.62 -4.99 9.92
CA THR A 36 -7.69 -5.88 9.23
C THR A 36 -6.55 -5.08 8.60
N PRO A 37 -5.29 -5.54 8.70
CA PRO A 37 -4.18 -4.95 7.96
C PRO A 37 -4.45 -4.94 6.44
N LEU A 38 -3.89 -3.93 5.75
CA LEU A 38 -3.95 -3.87 4.29
C LEU A 38 -2.85 -4.75 3.68
N ASP A 39 -3.26 -5.81 2.99
CA ASP A 39 -2.35 -6.65 2.21
C ASP A 39 -2.29 -6.18 0.76
N VAL A 40 -1.08 -5.91 0.25
CA VAL A 40 -0.81 -5.48 -1.13
C VAL A 40 0.47 -6.13 -1.66
N LEU A 41 0.47 -6.47 -2.95
CA LEU A 41 1.67 -6.84 -3.69
C LEU A 41 2.20 -5.60 -4.42
N LEU A 42 3.48 -5.30 -4.20
CA LEU A 42 4.16 -4.18 -4.85
C LEU A 42 5.05 -4.70 -5.97
N SER A 43 5.01 -4.05 -7.12
CA SER A 43 5.92 -4.32 -8.24
C SER A 43 6.59 -3.02 -8.69
N PRO A 44 7.93 -2.96 -8.81
CA PRO A 44 8.61 -1.76 -9.31
C PRO A 44 8.14 -1.43 -10.72
N ARG A 45 7.83 -0.16 -10.98
CA ARG A 45 7.47 0.33 -12.32
C ARG A 45 8.67 0.49 -13.23
N LEU A 46 9.81 0.82 -12.65
CA LEU A 46 11.07 0.98 -13.36
C LEU A 46 11.95 -0.26 -13.14
N PRO A 47 12.89 -0.52 -14.05
CA PRO A 47 13.94 -1.50 -13.82
C PRO A 47 14.72 -1.22 -12.52
N PRO A 48 15.15 -2.25 -11.77
CA PRO A 48 15.83 -2.08 -10.47
C PRO A 48 17.07 -1.18 -10.50
N HIS A 49 17.77 -1.12 -11.63
CA HIS A 49 18.97 -0.30 -11.80
C HIS A 49 18.71 1.22 -11.85
N LEU A 50 17.44 1.65 -11.89
CA LEU A 50 17.05 3.08 -11.88
C LEU A 50 16.65 3.60 -10.50
N TYR A 51 16.68 2.77 -9.45
CA TYR A 51 16.40 3.17 -8.07
C TYR A 51 17.66 3.33 -7.20
N GLY A 52 18.84 3.27 -7.82
CA GLY A 52 20.15 3.40 -7.17
C GLY A 52 20.53 4.83 -6.82
#